data_AF-A0A7V2Z2D2-F1
#
_entry.id   AF-A0A7V2Z2D2-F1
#
_cell.length_a   1.000
_cell.length_b   1.000
_cell.length_c   1.000
_cell.angle_alpha   90.00
_cell.angle_beta   90.00
_cell.angle_gamma   90.00
#
_symmetry.space_group_name_H-M   'P 1'
#
loop_
_entity.id
_entity.type
_entity.pdbx_description
1 polymer ?
#
loop_
_entity_poly.entity_id
_entity_poly.type
_entity_poly.pdbx_seq_one_letter_code
_entity_poly.pdbx_strand_id
1 'polypeptide(L)'
;MAGQDIAIQYEASLLRNIVHNTSMGIVETDLDFRIRLYNRSACRLLNDDNDVVGMSMRDLLREKNALEAVARRLRAEEESRVSGKWTPDKTKYHTEIKMVITLSRDNAYMVTGFLFMCEELPFYTVCCLCRKVRTPDGWISLEELMNRGAALSHTYCPDCMPGALAKIQRTV
;
A
#
# COMPACT_ATOMS: atom_id res chain seq x y z
N MET A 1 41.30 -2.33 13.00
CA MET A 1 40.59 -2.36 11.70
C MET A 1 39.61 -3.51 11.59
N ALA A 2 39.98 -4.77 11.85
CA ALA A 2 39.06 -5.92 11.74
C ALA A 2 37.76 -5.85 12.59
N GLY A 3 37.77 -5.21 13.76
CA GLY A 3 36.58 -5.09 14.61
C GLY A 3 35.52 -4.10 14.08
N GLN A 4 35.90 -3.13 13.26
CA GLN A 4 34.98 -2.13 12.71
C GLN A 4 34.17 -2.70 11.53
N ASP A 5 34.80 -3.56 10.72
CA ASP A 5 34.15 -4.24 9.60
C ASP A 5 33.09 -5.25 10.09
N ILE A 6 33.35 -5.95 11.20
CA ILE A 6 32.40 -6.90 11.80
C ILE A 6 31.15 -6.19 12.31
N ALA A 7 31.31 -5.03 12.95
CA ALA A 7 30.17 -4.24 13.46
C ALA A 7 29.28 -3.73 12.33
N ILE A 8 29.88 -3.20 11.25
CA ILE A 8 29.16 -2.73 10.05
C ILE A 8 28.38 -3.89 9.39
N GLN A 9 29.00 -5.06 9.27
CA GLN A 9 28.35 -6.24 8.70
C GLN A 9 27.16 -6.73 9.54
N TYR A 10 27.30 -6.70 10.87
CA TYR A 10 26.22 -7.07 11.78
C TYR A 10 25.04 -6.11 11.68
N GLU A 11 25.30 -4.80 11.71
CA GLU A 11 24.28 -3.76 11.58
C GLU A 11 23.54 -3.86 10.25
N ALA A 12 24.26 -4.01 9.14
CA ALA A 12 23.67 -4.20 7.82
C ALA A 12 22.79 -5.46 7.76
N SER A 13 23.21 -6.54 8.41
CA SER A 13 22.44 -7.79 8.47
C SER A 13 21.16 -7.64 9.31
N LEU A 14 21.23 -6.95 10.44
CA LEU A 14 20.08 -6.68 11.29
C LEU A 14 19.05 -5.79 10.57
N LEU A 15 19.49 -4.68 9.96
CA LEU A 15 18.62 -3.78 9.21
C LEU A 15 17.96 -4.50 8.04
N ARG A 16 18.73 -5.31 7.30
CA ARG A 16 18.21 -6.17 6.23
C ARG A 16 17.11 -7.10 6.77
N ASN A 17 17.36 -7.78 7.89
CA ASN A 17 16.35 -8.67 8.47
C ASN A 17 15.07 -7.94 8.87
N ILE A 18 15.18 -6.74 9.45
CA ILE A 18 14.01 -5.92 9.81
C ILE A 18 13.21 -5.55 8.55
N VAL A 19 13.90 -5.07 7.51
CA VAL A 19 13.26 -4.64 6.26
C VAL A 19 12.61 -5.82 5.50
N HIS A 20 13.22 -7.01 5.51
CA HIS A 20 12.67 -8.16 4.80
C HIS A 20 11.54 -8.88 5.55
N ASN A 21 11.51 -8.82 6.88
CA ASN A 21 10.50 -9.52 7.69
C ASN A 21 9.31 -8.66 8.08
N THR A 22 9.32 -7.35 7.80
CA THR A 22 8.13 -6.52 8.01
C THR A 22 7.00 -6.91 7.05
N SER A 23 5.77 -6.91 7.57
CA SER A 23 4.56 -7.13 6.77
C SER A 23 4.22 -5.95 5.86
N MET A 24 4.79 -4.78 6.14
CA MET A 24 4.63 -3.55 5.37
C MET A 24 5.51 -3.58 4.13
N GLY A 25 4.95 -3.16 2.99
CA GLY A 25 5.73 -2.95 1.78
C GLY A 25 6.64 -1.74 1.94
N ILE A 26 7.94 -1.93 1.75
CA ILE A 26 8.93 -0.86 1.80
C ILE A 26 9.57 -0.72 0.42
N VAL A 27 9.53 0.49 -0.12
CA VAL A 27 10.23 0.88 -1.34
C VAL A 27 11.03 2.14 -1.06
N GLU A 28 12.30 2.14 -1.42
CA GLU A 28 13.11 3.36 -1.45
C GLU A 28 13.41 3.73 -2.89
N THR A 29 13.31 5.01 -3.24
CA THR A 29 13.71 5.54 -4.54
C THR A 29 14.78 6.59 -4.40
N ASP A 30 15.47 6.90 -5.49
CA ASP A 30 16.22 8.16 -5.64
C ASP A 30 15.29 9.37 -5.87
N LEU A 31 15.89 10.53 -6.17
CA LEU A 31 15.18 11.79 -6.45
C LEU A 31 14.38 11.77 -7.77
N ASP A 32 14.70 10.85 -8.68
CA ASP A 32 14.03 10.65 -9.97
C ASP A 32 12.97 9.55 -9.91
N PHE A 33 12.71 9.02 -8.71
CA PHE A 33 11.80 7.92 -8.42
C PHE A 33 12.27 6.55 -8.96
N ARG A 34 13.57 6.36 -9.21
CA ARG A 34 14.11 5.03 -9.53
C ARG A 34 14.30 4.23 -8.26
N ILE A 35 13.84 2.99 -8.26
CA ILE A 35 13.85 2.12 -7.08
C ILE A 35 15.29 1.72 -6.74
N ARG A 36 15.69 1.93 -5.48
CA ARG A 36 16.99 1.54 -4.92
C ARG A 36 16.86 0.37 -3.96
N LEU A 37 15.76 0.31 -3.21
CA LEU A 37 15.46 -0.76 -2.28
C LEU A 37 14.00 -1.18 -2.43
N TYR A 38 13.77 -2.48 -2.32
CA TYR A 38 12.46 -3.08 -2.47
C TYR A 38 12.37 -4.35 -1.63
N ASN A 39 11.41 -4.42 -0.70
CA ASN A 39 11.24 -5.61 0.15
C ASN A 39 10.19 -6.60 -0.41
N ARG A 40 10.16 -7.81 0.15
CA ARG A 40 9.25 -8.88 -0.28
C ARG A 40 7.78 -8.52 -0.11
N SER A 41 7.45 -7.75 0.92
CA SER A 41 6.09 -7.29 1.13
C SER A 41 5.65 -6.28 0.06
N ALA A 42 6.54 -5.41 -0.40
CA ALA A 42 6.27 -4.49 -1.51
C ALA A 42 6.06 -5.28 -2.82
N CYS A 43 6.91 -6.28 -3.08
CA CYS A 43 6.78 -7.21 -4.21
C CYS A 43 5.40 -7.83 -4.28
N ARG A 44 4.92 -8.38 -3.16
CA ARG A 44 3.57 -8.96 -3.07
C ARG A 44 2.47 -7.93 -3.28
N LEU A 45 2.59 -6.74 -2.69
CA LEU A 45 1.54 -5.70 -2.74
C LEU A 45 1.42 -5.06 -4.12
N LEU A 46 2.55 -4.76 -4.73
CA LEU A 46 2.64 -4.16 -6.06
C LEU A 46 2.72 -5.24 -7.15
N ASN A 47 2.62 -6.53 -6.75
CA ASN A 47 2.54 -7.76 -7.54
C ASN A 47 3.45 -7.74 -8.78
N ASP A 48 4.71 -7.42 -8.51
CA ASP A 48 5.81 -7.46 -9.45
C ASP A 48 6.86 -8.44 -8.93
N ASP A 49 6.88 -9.65 -9.50
CA ASP A 49 7.82 -10.72 -9.16
C ASP A 49 9.23 -10.49 -9.77
N ASN A 50 9.44 -9.39 -10.50
CA ASN A 50 10.71 -9.09 -11.16
C ASN A 50 11.67 -8.29 -10.27
N ASP A 51 12.94 -8.26 -10.69
CA ASP A 51 13.91 -7.31 -10.15
C ASP A 51 13.56 -5.89 -10.63
N VAL A 52 12.83 -5.16 -9.78
CA VAL A 52 12.37 -3.79 -10.05
C VAL A 52 13.41 -2.73 -9.67
N VAL A 53 14.59 -3.10 -9.17
CA VAL A 53 15.64 -2.14 -8.84
C VAL A 53 16.09 -1.42 -10.11
N GLY A 54 16.15 -0.09 -10.04
CA GLY A 54 16.44 0.81 -11.17
C GLY A 54 15.23 1.18 -12.04
N MET A 55 14.12 0.44 -11.93
CA MET A 55 12.86 0.83 -12.56
C MET A 55 12.29 2.10 -11.92
N SER A 56 11.58 2.88 -12.72
CA SER A 56 10.89 4.07 -12.23
C SER A 56 9.59 3.66 -11.53
N MET A 57 9.38 4.13 -10.30
CA MET A 57 8.12 3.93 -9.55
C MET A 57 6.89 4.43 -10.33
N ARG A 58 7.09 5.38 -11.26
CA ARG A 58 6.03 5.90 -12.15
C ARG A 58 5.48 4.84 -13.10
N ASP A 59 6.25 3.79 -13.38
CA ASP A 59 5.82 2.70 -14.25
C ASP A 59 5.06 1.63 -13.47
N LEU A 60 5.20 1.60 -12.13
CA LEU A 60 4.45 0.72 -11.24
C LEU A 60 3.10 1.32 -10.81
N LEU A 61 2.98 2.65 -10.75
CA LEU A 61 1.77 3.33 -10.31
C LEU A 61 0.94 3.90 -11.47
N ARG A 62 -0.39 3.77 -11.36
CA ARG A 62 -1.33 4.25 -12.38
C ARG A 62 -1.41 5.78 -12.44
N GLU A 63 -1.32 6.44 -11.29
CA GLU A 63 -1.48 7.89 -11.15
C GLU A 63 -0.12 8.61 -11.19
N LYS A 64 0.47 8.71 -12.39
CA LYS A 64 1.81 9.30 -12.60
C LYS A 64 1.95 10.73 -12.06
N ASN A 65 0.90 11.55 -12.18
CA ASN A 65 0.92 12.96 -11.79
C ASN A 65 0.86 13.18 -10.27
N ALA A 66 0.31 12.22 -9.54
CA ALA A 66 0.11 12.38 -8.11
C ALA A 66 1.44 12.23 -7.35
N LEU A 67 2.36 11.34 -7.80
CA LEU A 67 3.70 11.22 -7.21
C LEU A 67 4.47 12.55 -7.23
N GLU A 68 4.41 13.27 -8.35
CA GLU A 68 5.11 14.56 -8.50
C GLU A 68 4.48 15.65 -7.63
N ALA A 69 3.16 15.65 -7.47
CA ALA A 69 2.48 16.56 -6.54
C ALA A 69 2.90 16.31 -5.09
N VAL A 70 3.04 15.03 -4.69
CA VAL A 70 3.51 14.68 -3.34
C VAL A 70 4.98 15.02 -3.15
N ALA A 71 5.86 14.70 -4.11
CA ALA A 71 7.27 15.07 -4.00
C ALA A 71 7.48 16.58 -3.95
N ARG A 72 6.71 17.37 -4.73
CA ARG A 72 6.76 18.84 -4.62
C ARG A 72 6.36 19.32 -3.24
N ARG A 73 5.30 18.76 -2.65
CA ARG A 73 4.88 19.09 -1.28
C ARG A 73 5.94 18.70 -0.25
N LEU A 74 6.47 17.48 -0.31
CA LEU A 74 7.50 17.01 0.62
C LEU A 74 8.78 17.85 0.54
N ARG A 75 9.20 18.24 -0.67
CA ARG A 75 10.35 19.12 -0.86
C ARG A 75 10.09 20.55 -0.37
N ALA A 76 8.86 21.05 -0.52
CA ALA A 76 8.49 22.39 -0.07
C ALA A 76 8.29 22.48 1.45
N GLU A 77 7.88 21.38 2.08
CA GLU A 77 7.56 21.36 3.52
C GLU A 77 8.72 20.86 4.39
N GLU A 78 9.79 20.30 3.80
CA GLU A 78 11.08 19.79 4.32
C GLU A 78 11.04 18.87 5.58
N GLU A 79 10.01 18.96 6.42
CA GLU A 79 9.78 18.23 7.67
C GLU A 79 8.50 17.37 7.65
N SER A 80 7.60 17.59 6.68
CA SER A 80 6.28 16.93 6.66
C SER A 80 6.30 15.50 6.09
N ARG A 81 5.41 14.65 6.61
CA ARG A 81 5.02 13.36 6.00
C ARG A 81 3.74 13.57 5.20
N VAL A 82 3.68 13.03 3.98
CA VAL A 82 2.45 13.04 3.17
C VAL A 82 1.90 11.61 3.10
N SER A 83 0.64 11.45 3.51
CA SER A 83 -0.09 10.18 3.40
C SER A 83 -1.21 10.31 2.38
N GLY A 84 -1.47 9.23 1.64
CA GLY A 84 -2.55 9.17 0.66
C GLY A 84 -3.04 7.75 0.43
N LYS A 85 -4.22 7.62 -0.17
CA LYS A 85 -4.71 6.35 -0.71
C LYS A 85 -4.31 6.26 -2.17
N TRP A 86 -3.73 5.14 -2.59
CA TRP A 86 -3.19 4.97 -3.92
C TRP A 86 -3.65 3.62 -4.49
N THR A 87 -4.15 3.66 -5.71
CA THR A 87 -4.59 2.42 -6.38
C THR A 87 -3.58 2.08 -7.47
N PRO A 88 -2.85 0.95 -7.37
CA PRO A 88 -2.01 0.48 -8.47
C PRO A 88 -2.88 0.06 -9.68
N ASP A 89 -2.27 -0.19 -10.84
CA ASP A 89 -3.03 -0.45 -12.07
C ASP A 89 -4.02 -1.64 -11.97
N LYS A 90 -5.32 -1.36 -12.11
CA LYS A 90 -6.41 -2.34 -11.86
C LYS A 90 -6.48 -3.46 -12.90
N THR A 91 -5.78 -3.34 -14.03
CA THR A 91 -5.66 -4.45 -15.00
C THR A 91 -4.68 -5.53 -14.52
N LYS A 92 -3.88 -5.25 -13.48
CA LYS A 92 -2.93 -6.20 -12.89
C LYS A 92 -3.14 -6.46 -11.38
N TYR A 93 -3.85 -5.59 -10.66
CA TYR A 93 -3.91 -5.61 -9.20
C TYR A 93 -5.34 -5.47 -8.63
N HIS A 94 -5.71 -6.29 -7.66
CA HIS A 94 -7.06 -6.35 -7.06
C HIS A 94 -7.21 -5.67 -5.68
N THR A 95 -6.15 -5.08 -5.15
CA THR A 95 -6.10 -4.56 -3.77
C THR A 95 -5.94 -3.04 -3.74
N GLU A 96 -6.65 -2.36 -2.83
CA GLU A 96 -6.37 -0.96 -2.49
C GLU A 96 -5.18 -0.89 -1.53
N ILE A 97 -4.22 -0.01 -1.81
CA ILE A 97 -3.03 0.17 -0.99
C ILE A 97 -3.08 1.56 -0.37
N LYS A 98 -2.81 1.65 0.93
CA LYS A 98 -2.48 2.93 1.54
C LYS A 98 -0.98 3.10 1.51
N MET A 99 -0.55 4.26 1.05
CA MET A 99 0.87 4.58 0.89
C MET A 99 1.20 5.84 1.66
N VAL A 100 2.24 5.76 2.48
CA VAL A 100 2.84 6.90 3.17
C VAL A 100 4.19 7.17 2.54
N ILE A 101 4.47 8.43 2.23
CA ILE A 101 5.71 8.85 1.57
C ILE A 101 6.43 9.82 2.50
N THR A 102 7.73 9.56 2.70
CA THR A 102 8.64 10.42 3.47
C THR A 102 9.95 10.63 2.70
N LEU A 103 10.70 11.66 3.06
CA LEU A 103 12.03 11.90 2.51
C LEU A 103 13.04 10.88 3.05
N SER A 104 13.89 10.34 2.17
CA SER A 104 15.09 9.58 2.55
C SER A 104 16.28 10.52 2.61
N ARG A 105 17.12 10.36 3.64
CA ARG A 105 18.28 11.21 3.91
C ARG A 105 19.52 10.37 4.17
N ASP A 106 20.67 10.88 3.80
CA ASP A 106 21.96 10.29 4.19
C ASP A 106 22.38 10.72 5.60
N ASN A 107 23.58 10.29 6.01
CA ASN A 107 24.17 10.62 7.31
C ASN A 107 24.51 12.13 7.47
N ALA A 108 24.55 12.88 6.37
CA ALA A 108 24.72 14.33 6.37
C ALA A 108 23.37 15.08 6.34
N TYR A 109 22.25 14.36 6.52
CA TYR A 109 20.87 14.87 6.44
C TYR A 109 20.47 15.40 5.07
N MET A 110 21.24 15.12 4.03
CA MET A 110 20.92 15.52 2.67
C MET A 110 19.86 14.60 2.09
N VAL A 111 18.83 15.16 1.45
CA VAL A 111 17.77 14.38 0.82
C VAL A 111 18.34 13.59 -0.36
N THR A 112 18.28 12.27 -0.29
CA THR A 112 18.77 11.38 -1.36
C THR A 112 17.64 10.76 -2.17
N GLY A 113 16.40 10.85 -1.70
CA GLY A 113 15.24 10.30 -2.39
C GLY A 113 14.01 10.19 -1.50
N PHE A 114 13.22 9.15 -1.70
CA PHE A 114 11.93 8.96 -1.03
C PHE A 114 11.78 7.54 -0.50
N LEU A 115 11.15 7.42 0.66
CA LEU A 115 10.76 6.15 1.26
C LEU A 115 9.24 6.02 1.23
N PHE A 116 8.78 4.94 0.61
CA PHE A 116 7.37 4.56 0.48
C PHE A 116 7.08 3.40 1.41
N MET A 117 6.09 3.58 2.26
CA MET A 117 5.54 2.57 3.16
C MET A 117 4.14 2.23 2.70
N CYS A 118 3.94 0.98 2.31
CA CYS A 118 2.73 0.48 1.68
C CYS A 118 2.06 -0.54 2.59
N GLU A 119 0.76 -0.38 2.82
CA GLU A 119 -0.07 -1.38 3.50
C GLU A 119 -1.29 -1.69 2.66
N GLU A 120 -1.64 -2.98 2.58
CA GLU A 120 -2.91 -3.43 2.02
C GLU A 120 -4.04 -2.91 2.90
N LEU A 121 -4.98 -2.19 2.29
CA LEU A 121 -6.20 -1.82 2.99
C LEU A 121 -7.10 -3.05 3.06
N PRO A 122 -7.65 -3.36 4.25
CA PRO A 122 -8.59 -4.45 4.38
C PRO A 122 -9.80 -4.21 3.47
N PHE A 123 -10.17 -5.25 2.74
CA PHE A 123 -11.31 -5.25 1.84
C PHE A 123 -12.50 -5.90 2.53
N TYR A 124 -13.62 -5.20 2.59
CA TYR A 124 -14.84 -5.73 3.21
C TYR A 124 -15.97 -5.83 2.18
N THR A 125 -16.85 -6.80 2.37
CA THR A 125 -18.00 -6.99 1.48
C THR A 125 -19.27 -6.44 2.11
N VAL A 126 -19.91 -5.50 1.44
CA VAL A 126 -21.15 -4.84 1.88
C VAL A 126 -22.37 -5.46 1.21
N CYS A 127 -23.42 -5.69 1.98
CA CYS A 127 -24.71 -6.10 1.44
C CYS A 127 -25.37 -4.96 0.66
N CYS A 128 -25.74 -5.19 -0.60
CA CYS A 128 -26.43 -4.23 -1.46
C CYS A 128 -27.79 -3.79 -0.91
N LEU A 129 -28.45 -4.64 -0.10
CA LEU A 129 -29.79 -4.38 0.43
C LEU A 129 -29.74 -3.76 1.82
N CYS A 130 -29.24 -4.49 2.82
CA CYS A 130 -29.28 -4.04 4.21
C CYS A 130 -28.03 -3.26 4.65
N ARG A 131 -27.06 -3.05 3.75
CA ARG A 131 -25.78 -2.36 4.03
C ARG A 131 -24.93 -2.95 5.16
N LYS A 132 -25.27 -4.14 5.68
CA LYS A 132 -24.38 -4.86 6.60
C LYS A 132 -23.06 -5.19 5.91
N VAL A 133 -21.96 -5.24 6.66
CA VAL A 133 -20.63 -5.50 6.16
C VAL A 133 -20.08 -6.80 6.73
N ARG A 134 -19.52 -7.64 5.86
CA ARG A 134 -18.92 -8.92 6.23
C ARG A 134 -17.50 -8.71 6.74
N THR A 135 -17.25 -9.11 7.98
CA THR A 135 -15.95 -9.23 8.64
C THR A 135 -15.62 -10.70 8.88
N PRO A 136 -14.40 -11.04 9.34
CA PRO A 136 -14.08 -12.40 9.79
C PRO A 136 -15.01 -12.91 10.90
N ASP A 137 -15.50 -12.01 11.76
CA ASP A 137 -16.31 -12.35 12.94
C ASP A 137 -17.83 -12.34 12.67
N GLY A 138 -18.26 -11.91 11.48
CA GLY A 138 -19.69 -11.91 11.11
C GLY A 138 -20.12 -10.72 10.26
N TRP A 139 -21.41 -10.37 10.34
CA TRP A 139 -21.98 -9.21 9.64
C TRP A 139 -22.25 -8.07 10.62
N ILE A 140 -21.57 -6.94 10.44
CA ILE A 140 -21.72 -5.71 11.26
C ILE A 140 -22.43 -4.61 10.47
N SER A 141 -22.72 -3.45 11.08
CA SER A 141 -23.28 -2.30 10.36
C SER A 141 -22.20 -1.56 9.55
N LEU A 142 -22.59 -0.88 8.47
CA LEU A 142 -21.65 -0.06 7.67
C LEU A 142 -21.08 1.10 8.47
N GLU A 143 -21.90 1.71 9.34
CA GLU A 143 -21.50 2.83 10.19
C GLU A 143 -20.31 2.47 11.09
N GLU A 144 -20.31 1.25 11.63
CA GLU A 144 -19.22 0.73 12.46
C GLU A 144 -17.89 0.63 11.69
N LEU A 145 -17.95 0.43 10.37
CA LEU A 145 -16.76 0.27 9.52
C LEU A 145 -16.26 1.58 8.91
N MET A 146 -17.15 2.53 8.59
CA MET A 146 -16.79 3.75 7.83
C MET A 146 -15.66 4.57 8.47
N ASN A 147 -15.50 4.49 9.79
CA ASN A 147 -14.43 5.18 10.51
C ASN A 147 -13.03 4.57 10.32
N ARG A 148 -12.90 3.38 9.71
CA ARG A 148 -11.63 2.65 9.58
C ARG A 148 -10.95 2.79 8.21
N GLY A 149 -11.56 3.52 7.28
CA GLY A 149 -10.95 3.85 6.00
C GLY A 149 -10.73 2.67 5.06
N ALA A 150 -11.71 1.76 4.95
CA ALA A 150 -11.59 0.52 4.21
C ALA A 150 -12.13 0.56 2.76
N ALA A 151 -11.67 -0.40 1.95
CA ALA A 151 -12.17 -0.64 0.60
C ALA A 151 -13.41 -1.55 0.65
N LEU A 152 -14.41 -1.29 -0.21
CA LEU A 152 -15.70 -2.00 -0.17
C LEU A 152 -16.01 -2.73 -1.48
N SER A 153 -16.35 -4.02 -1.40
CA SER A 153 -17.12 -4.75 -2.43
C SER A 153 -18.60 -4.77 -2.10
N HIS A 154 -19.41 -5.17 -3.07
CA HIS A 154 -20.85 -5.31 -2.92
C HIS A 154 -21.29 -6.76 -3.18
N THR A 155 -22.16 -7.30 -2.34
CA THR A 155 -22.82 -8.62 -2.49
C THR A 155 -24.20 -8.62 -1.82
N TYR A 156 -24.86 -9.77 -1.65
CA TYR A 156 -26.03 -9.89 -0.76
C TYR A 156 -25.67 -10.72 0.48
N CYS A 157 -26.11 -10.28 1.66
CA CYS A 157 -25.99 -11.09 2.88
C CYS A 157 -26.95 -12.29 2.83
N PRO A 158 -26.73 -13.34 3.64
CA PRO A 158 -27.59 -14.53 3.66
C PRO A 158 -29.08 -14.21 3.83
N ASP A 159 -29.43 -13.24 4.68
CA ASP A 159 -30.82 -12.82 4.92
C ASP A 159 -31.45 -12.14 3.68
N CYS A 160 -30.65 -11.41 2.90
CA CYS A 160 -31.11 -10.61 1.77
C CYS A 160 -31.03 -11.34 0.42
N MET A 161 -30.18 -12.37 0.32
CA MET A 161 -29.94 -13.12 -0.91
C MET A 161 -31.21 -13.79 -1.47
N PRO A 162 -32.06 -14.50 -0.69
CA PRO A 162 -33.28 -15.10 -1.21
C PRO A 162 -34.22 -14.08 -1.86
N GLY A 163 -34.39 -12.92 -1.23
CA GLY A 163 -35.22 -11.84 -1.75
C GLY A 163 -34.65 -11.21 -3.03
N ALA A 164 -33.33 -11.11 -3.15
CA ALA A 164 -32.67 -10.63 -4.37
C ALA A 164 -32.85 -11.62 -5.53
N LEU A 165 -32.64 -12.92 -5.30
CA LEU A 165 -32.81 -13.96 -6.30
C LEU A 165 -34.25 -14.05 -6.81
N ALA A 166 -35.23 -13.96 -5.92
CA ALA A 166 -36.65 -13.96 -6.28
C ALA A 166 -37.04 -12.79 -7.19
N LYS A 167 -36.37 -11.63 -7.07
CA LYS A 167 -36.59 -10.48 -7.96
C LYS A 167 -36.00 -10.71 -9.35
N ILE A 168 -34.80 -11.29 -9.42
CA ILE A 168 -34.14 -11.61 -10.70
C ILE A 168 -35.00 -12.61 -11.49
N GLN A 169 -35.50 -13.67 -10.85
CA GLN A 169 -36.33 -14.69 -11.49
C GLN A 169 -37.67 -14.19 -12.03
N ARG A 170 -38.18 -13.03 -11.55
CA ARG A 170 -39.41 -12.42 -12.07
C ARG A 170 -39.19 -11.53 -13.29
N THR A 171 -37.94 -11.21 -13.60
CA THR A 171 -37.56 -10.27 -14.66
C THR A 171 -37.08 -11.00 -15.92
N VAL A 172 -36.86 -12.32 -15.82
CA VAL A 172 -36.54 -13.23 -16.92
C VAL A 172 -37.80 -13.99 -17.32
#